data_AF-A0ABD3KKC9-F1
#
_entry.id   AF-A0ABD3KKC9-F1
#
_cell.length_a   1.000
_cell.length_b   1.000
_cell.length_c   1.000
_cell.angle_alpha   90.00
_cell.angle_beta   90.00
_cell.angle_gamma   90.00
#
_symmetry.space_group_name_H-M   'P 1'
#
loop_
_entity.id
_entity.type
_entity.pdbx_description
1 polymer ?
#
loop_
_entity_poly.entity_id
_entity_poly.type
_entity_poly.pdbx_seq_one_letter_code
_entity_poly.pdbx_strand_id
1 'polypeptide(L)'
;MVKHNNVVPNGHFRKHWQNYVETWFNQLILMLFILCPARQKNAVKIFPRPTAGPLRPHCLHANVQRLKTYKAKLVVFPRRARKFKAGDSTPEELANATQVQGTYLPIVREKPAVELVEVTDEMKSFNAYAKLRVERMNKRHMGARMKKAAEAEKEDE
;
A
#
# COMPACT_ATOMS: atom_id res chain seq x y z
N MET A 1 41.77 18.43 9.35
CA MET A 1 41.37 19.85 9.45
C MET A 1 40.61 20.23 8.20
N VAL A 2 39.42 20.80 8.35
CA VAL A 2 38.64 21.31 7.22
C VAL A 2 39.36 22.54 6.65
N LYS A 3 39.53 22.62 5.33
CA LYS A 3 40.08 23.81 4.64
C LYS A 3 38.93 24.64 4.11
N HIS A 4 39.09 25.98 4.11
CA HIS A 4 38.10 26.96 3.63
C HIS A 4 36.76 26.89 4.40
N ASN A 5 35.71 27.50 3.84
CA ASN A 5 34.35 27.51 4.40
C ASN A 5 33.59 26.21 4.06
N ASN A 6 34.23 25.06 4.25
CA ASN A 6 33.59 23.76 4.04
C ASN A 6 32.91 23.29 5.33
N VAL A 7 31.83 22.52 5.20
CA VAL A 7 31.12 21.92 6.34
C VAL A 7 31.99 20.84 6.99
N VAL A 8 31.96 20.76 8.32
CA VAL A 8 32.65 19.70 9.06
C VAL A 8 32.02 18.34 8.72
N PRO A 9 32.79 17.38 8.19
CA PRO A 9 32.23 16.10 7.76
C PRO A 9 31.83 15.24 8.96
N ASN A 10 30.56 14.85 9.05
CA ASN A 10 30.07 13.87 10.02
C ASN A 10 30.00 12.46 9.39
N GLY A 11 31.16 11.92 9.02
CA GLY A 11 31.28 10.59 8.44
C GLY A 11 31.14 9.48 9.50
N HIS A 12 30.27 8.50 9.24
CA HIS A 12 30.03 7.36 10.13
C HIS A 12 30.97 6.17 9.84
N PHE A 13 32.24 6.47 9.60
CA PHE A 13 33.29 5.51 9.21
C PHE A 13 34.29 5.27 10.35
N ARG A 14 33.84 5.36 11.61
CA ARG A 14 34.70 5.38 12.81
C ARG A 14 35.19 4.00 13.27
N LYS A 15 34.52 2.94 12.85
CA LYS A 15 34.88 1.53 13.15
C LYS A 15 35.56 0.89 11.93
N HIS A 16 35.84 -0.42 11.99
CA HIS A 16 36.38 -1.20 10.87
C HIS A 16 35.35 -1.43 9.75
N TRP A 17 34.82 -0.34 9.17
CA TRP A 17 33.82 -0.37 8.10
C TRP A 17 34.33 -1.07 6.83
N GLN A 18 35.65 -1.03 6.59
CA GLN A 18 36.30 -1.71 5.47
C GLN A 18 36.10 -3.24 5.50
N ASN A 19 35.89 -3.83 6.68
CA ASN A 19 35.61 -5.27 6.82
C ASN A 19 34.16 -5.62 6.47
N TYR A 20 33.26 -4.62 6.40
CA TYR A 20 31.82 -4.79 6.18
C TYR A 20 31.36 -4.00 4.95
N VAL A 21 32.14 -4.07 3.88
CA VAL A 21 31.78 -3.44 2.61
C VAL A 21 30.88 -4.39 1.83
N GLU A 22 29.59 -4.07 1.77
CA GLU A 22 28.66 -4.75 0.87
C GLU A 22 28.91 -4.29 -0.56
N THR A 23 29.35 -5.24 -1.40
CA THR A 23 29.52 -5.02 -2.84
C THR A 23 28.33 -5.58 -3.61
N TRP A 24 28.02 -4.97 -4.74
CA TRP A 24 26.88 -5.33 -5.58
C TRP A 24 27.26 -6.15 -6.83
N PHE A 25 28.46 -6.73 -6.86
CA PHE A 25 28.93 -7.53 -8.01
C PHE A 25 28.03 -8.75 -8.29
N ASN A 26 27.39 -9.31 -7.27
CA ASN A 26 26.51 -10.47 -7.39
C ASN A 26 25.07 -10.11 -7.80
N GLN A 27 24.73 -8.82 -8.01
CA GLN A 27 23.36 -8.40 -8.28
C GLN A 27 22.81 -9.00 -9.59
N LEU A 28 23.61 -8.98 -10.64
CA LEU A 28 23.25 -9.59 -11.93
C LEU A 28 23.05 -11.10 -11.78
N ILE A 29 23.96 -11.77 -11.06
CA ILE A 29 23.92 -13.21 -10.86
C ILE A 29 22.65 -13.61 -10.10
N LEU A 30 22.39 -12.92 -9.00
CA LEU A 30 21.21 -13.13 -8.18
C LEU A 30 19.92 -12.97 -8.99
N MET A 31 19.83 -11.94 -9.83
CA MET A 31 18.61 -11.66 -10.58
C MET A 31 18.39 -12.65 -11.74
N LEU A 32 19.43 -12.90 -12.55
CA LEU A 32 19.32 -13.67 -13.79
C LEU A 32 19.44 -15.18 -13.56
N PHE A 33 20.37 -15.63 -12.72
CA PHE A 33 20.66 -17.06 -12.56
C PHE A 33 19.93 -17.69 -11.37
N ILE A 34 19.58 -16.91 -10.34
CA ILE A 34 18.97 -17.45 -9.12
C ILE A 34 17.47 -17.15 -9.08
N LEU A 35 17.08 -15.87 -9.07
CA LEU A 35 15.69 -15.46 -8.84
C LEU A 35 14.77 -15.73 -10.03
N CYS A 36 15.17 -15.42 -11.27
CA CYS A 36 14.34 -15.65 -12.46
C CYS A 36 14.02 -17.15 -12.68
N PRO A 37 14.99 -18.07 -12.65
CA PRO A 37 14.70 -19.50 -12.81
C PRO A 37 13.91 -20.07 -11.64
N ALA A 38 14.13 -19.59 -10.41
CA ALA A 38 13.32 -19.99 -9.26
C ALA A 38 11.84 -19.59 -9.43
N ARG A 39 11.57 -18.39 -9.96
CA ARG A 39 10.20 -17.95 -10.28
C ARG A 39 9.56 -18.83 -11.36
N GLN A 40 10.29 -19.17 -12.41
CA GLN A 40 9.80 -20.07 -13.48
C GLN A 40 9.50 -21.47 -12.93
N LYS A 41 10.42 -22.07 -12.15
CA LYS A 41 10.22 -23.37 -11.50
C LYS A 41 8.99 -23.37 -10.58
N ASN A 42 8.80 -22.29 -9.81
CA ASN A 42 7.63 -22.15 -8.94
C ASN A 42 6.33 -22.02 -9.74
N ALA A 43 6.33 -21.32 -10.88
CA ALA A 43 5.16 -21.19 -11.74
C ALA A 43 4.69 -22.56 -12.27
N VAL A 44 5.62 -23.38 -12.75
CA VAL A 44 5.35 -24.74 -13.22
C VAL A 44 4.83 -25.62 -12.08
N LYS A 45 5.45 -25.56 -10.90
CA LYS A 45 5.06 -26.36 -9.73
C LYS A 45 3.65 -26.05 -9.21
N ILE A 46 3.24 -24.79 -9.29
CA ILE A 46 2.00 -24.28 -8.67
C ILE A 46 0.80 -24.35 -9.63
N PHE A 47 1.03 -24.60 -10.92
CA PHE A 47 -0.03 -24.76 -11.92
C PHE A 47 -1.14 -25.71 -11.43
N PRO A 48 -2.43 -25.30 -11.48
CA PRO A 48 -3.00 -24.17 -12.21
C PRO A 48 -3.15 -22.85 -11.41
N ARG A 49 -2.61 -22.73 -10.19
CA ARG A 49 -2.83 -21.52 -9.37
C ARG A 49 -2.04 -20.30 -9.91
N PRO A 50 -2.50 -19.06 -9.63
CA PRO A 50 -1.81 -17.83 -10.04
C PRO A 50 -0.39 -17.71 -9.48
N THR A 51 0.54 -17.14 -10.27
CA THR A 51 1.96 -17.03 -9.87
C THR A 51 2.24 -15.93 -8.84
N ALA A 52 1.38 -14.91 -8.75
CA ALA A 52 1.55 -13.80 -7.81
C ALA A 52 1.18 -14.14 -6.34
N GLY A 53 0.67 -15.35 -6.08
CA GLY A 53 0.29 -15.80 -4.74
C GLY A 53 -1.16 -15.50 -4.36
N PRO A 54 -1.49 -15.41 -3.05
CA PRO A 54 -2.84 -15.21 -2.54
C PRO A 54 -3.33 -13.75 -2.67
N LEU A 55 -4.63 -13.54 -2.42
CA LEU A 55 -5.28 -12.23 -2.60
C LEU A 55 -4.80 -11.31 -1.49
N ARG A 56 -4.33 -10.12 -1.86
CA ARG A 56 -4.01 -9.09 -0.87
C ARG A 56 -5.25 -8.25 -0.56
N PRO A 57 -5.53 -7.99 0.73
CA PRO A 57 -6.66 -7.16 1.14
C PRO A 57 -6.44 -5.68 0.82
N HIS A 58 -7.53 -4.96 0.63
CA HIS A 58 -7.69 -3.51 0.56
C HIS A 58 -8.22 -2.95 1.91
N CYS A 59 -8.78 -1.73 1.92
CA CYS A 59 -9.56 -1.16 3.02
C CYS A 59 -10.93 -1.87 3.22
N LEU A 60 -11.49 -1.77 4.42
CA LEU A 60 -12.62 -2.56 4.90
C LEU A 60 -13.83 -2.58 3.95
N HIS A 61 -14.27 -1.42 3.45
CA HIS A 61 -15.47 -1.34 2.60
C HIS A 61 -15.25 -1.99 1.21
N ALA A 62 -14.15 -1.65 0.55
CA ALA A 62 -13.81 -2.19 -0.77
C ALA A 62 -13.47 -3.70 -0.73
N ASN A 63 -13.05 -4.22 0.42
CA ASN A 63 -12.73 -5.64 0.59
C ASN A 63 -13.90 -6.57 0.32
N VAL A 64 -15.10 -6.20 0.78
CA VAL A 64 -16.27 -7.06 0.61
C VAL A 64 -16.59 -7.25 -0.87
N GLN A 65 -16.60 -6.17 -1.64
CA GLN A 65 -16.82 -6.22 -3.09
C GLN A 65 -15.69 -6.98 -3.79
N ARG A 66 -14.43 -6.74 -3.39
CA ARG A 66 -13.24 -7.43 -3.92
C ARG A 66 -13.27 -8.95 -3.68
N LEU A 67 -13.76 -9.39 -2.51
CA LEU A 67 -13.91 -10.81 -2.20
C LEU A 67 -15.06 -11.45 -2.99
N LYS A 68 -16.17 -10.72 -3.18
CA LYS A 68 -17.28 -11.18 -4.04
C LYS A 68 -16.80 -11.37 -5.48
N THR A 69 -16.07 -10.41 -6.04
CA THR A 69 -15.54 -10.52 -7.41
C THR A 69 -14.47 -11.60 -7.55
N TYR A 70 -13.62 -11.78 -6.53
CA TYR A 70 -12.66 -12.88 -6.49
C TYR A 70 -13.36 -14.25 -6.47
N LYS A 71 -14.37 -14.42 -5.59
CA LYS A 71 -15.13 -15.67 -5.49
C LYS A 71 -15.84 -16.02 -6.79
N ALA A 72 -16.35 -15.03 -7.53
CA ALA A 72 -16.98 -15.24 -8.83
C ALA A 72 -15.99 -15.65 -9.93
N LYS A 73 -14.71 -15.24 -9.84
CA LYS A 73 -13.65 -15.58 -10.80
C LYS A 73 -12.85 -16.84 -10.43
N LEU A 74 -13.07 -17.38 -9.24
CA LEU A 74 -12.29 -18.50 -8.70
C LEU A 74 -12.80 -19.82 -9.31
N VAL A 75 -11.94 -20.49 -10.07
CA VAL A 75 -12.18 -21.87 -10.54
C VAL A 75 -11.66 -22.84 -9.48
N VAL A 76 -12.53 -23.69 -8.94
CA VAL A 76 -12.18 -24.67 -7.89
C VAL A 76 -12.11 -26.07 -8.49
N PHE A 77 -10.91 -26.64 -8.47
CA PHE A 77 -10.66 -28.00 -8.97
C PHE A 77 -11.11 -29.06 -7.95
N PRO A 78 -11.87 -30.09 -8.38
CA PRO A 78 -12.18 -31.23 -7.53
C PRO A 78 -10.92 -31.90 -7.01
N ARG A 79 -10.93 -32.30 -5.73
CA ARG A 79 -9.82 -33.06 -5.14
C ARG A 79 -9.58 -34.40 -5.83
N ARG A 80 -10.61 -34.98 -6.46
CA ARG A 80 -10.53 -36.19 -7.30
C ARG A 80 -11.19 -35.88 -8.64
N ALA A 81 -10.47 -36.04 -9.74
CA ALA A 81 -10.83 -35.58 -11.10
C ALA A 81 -12.17 -36.09 -11.69
N ARG A 82 -12.87 -37.01 -11.00
CA ARG A 82 -14.17 -37.56 -11.42
C ARG A 82 -15.23 -37.55 -10.32
N LYS A 83 -14.91 -37.02 -9.14
CA LYS A 83 -15.83 -36.95 -8.00
C LYS A 83 -16.02 -35.49 -7.62
N PHE A 84 -16.98 -34.86 -8.28
CA PHE A 84 -17.39 -33.47 -8.04
C PHE A 84 -18.23 -33.39 -6.77
N LYS A 85 -17.97 -32.36 -5.97
CA LYS A 85 -18.73 -32.00 -4.77
C LYS A 85 -19.35 -30.62 -4.95
N ALA A 86 -20.24 -30.26 -4.02
CA ALA A 86 -20.79 -28.90 -3.96
C ALA A 86 -19.66 -27.87 -3.80
N GLY A 87 -19.59 -26.93 -4.76
CA GLY A 87 -18.58 -25.87 -4.81
C GLY A 87 -17.39 -26.13 -5.74
N ASP A 88 -17.32 -27.30 -6.39
CA ASP A 88 -16.37 -27.53 -7.49
C ASP A 88 -16.89 -26.89 -8.80
N SER A 89 -15.97 -26.50 -9.67
CA SER A 89 -16.27 -25.93 -10.99
C SER A 89 -16.75 -26.96 -12.00
N THR A 90 -17.47 -26.50 -13.03
CA THR A 90 -17.96 -27.36 -14.12
C THR A 90 -16.80 -27.87 -14.98
N PRO A 91 -16.95 -29.01 -15.68
CA PRO A 91 -15.89 -29.55 -16.54
C PRO A 91 -15.42 -28.57 -17.64
N GLU A 92 -16.31 -27.71 -18.13
CA GLU A 92 -16.02 -26.69 -19.14
C GLU A 92 -15.11 -25.58 -18.61
N GLU A 93 -15.35 -25.12 -17.38
CA GLU A 93 -14.49 -24.14 -16.71
C GLU A 93 -13.10 -24.71 -16.42
N LEU A 94 -13.03 -26.00 -16.09
CA LEU A 94 -11.76 -26.69 -15.82
C LEU A 94 -10.90 -26.83 -17.08
N ALA A 95 -11.51 -27.07 -18.25
CA ALA A 95 -10.79 -27.17 -19.52
C ALA A 95 -10.21 -25.82 -19.97
N ASN A 96 -10.91 -24.72 -19.66
CA ASN A 96 -10.49 -23.36 -19.99
C ASN A 96 -9.58 -22.71 -18.93
N ALA A 97 -9.35 -23.39 -17.81
CA ALA A 97 -8.56 -22.85 -16.71
C ALA A 97 -7.09 -22.71 -17.10
N THR A 98 -6.62 -21.46 -17.17
CA THR A 98 -5.23 -21.12 -17.46
C THR A 98 -4.58 -20.44 -16.27
N GLN A 99 -3.25 -20.57 -16.18
CA GLN A 99 -2.51 -19.90 -15.13
C GLN A 99 -2.45 -18.40 -15.42
N VAL A 100 -3.03 -17.60 -14.52
CA VAL A 100 -2.92 -16.13 -14.58
C VAL A 100 -1.50 -15.72 -14.20
N GLN A 101 -0.81 -15.07 -15.15
CA GLN A 101 0.50 -14.46 -14.92
C GLN A 101 0.33 -13.03 -14.42
N GLY A 102 1.08 -12.66 -13.37
CA GLY A 102 1.04 -11.33 -12.79
C GLY A 102 0.02 -11.18 -11.65
N THR A 103 -0.16 -9.94 -11.20
CA THR A 103 -1.01 -9.63 -10.04
C THR A 103 -2.48 -9.63 -10.46
N TYR A 104 -3.29 -10.48 -9.84
CA TYR A 104 -4.73 -10.51 -10.11
C TYR A 104 -5.47 -9.45 -9.28
N LEU A 105 -6.51 -8.86 -9.90
CA LEU A 105 -7.27 -7.75 -9.34
C LEU A 105 -6.34 -6.66 -8.75
N PRO A 106 -5.50 -5.99 -9.55
CA PRO A 106 -4.57 -5.00 -9.02
C PRO A 106 -5.33 -3.90 -8.28
N ILE A 107 -4.76 -3.45 -7.15
CA ILE A 107 -5.30 -2.30 -6.41
C ILE A 107 -4.90 -1.04 -7.19
N VAL A 108 -5.87 -0.43 -7.87
CA VAL A 108 -5.66 0.82 -8.58
C VAL A 108 -6.16 1.97 -7.71
N ARG A 109 -5.35 3.01 -7.56
CA ARG A 109 -5.78 4.26 -6.93
C ARG A 109 -6.56 5.04 -7.98
N GLU A 110 -7.87 5.01 -7.86
CA GLU A 110 -8.75 5.86 -8.66
C GLU A 110 -8.41 7.32 -8.34
N LYS A 111 -8.02 8.08 -9.37
CA LYS A 111 -7.85 9.52 -9.23
C LYS A 111 -9.25 10.12 -9.22
N PRO A 112 -9.62 10.91 -8.20
CA PRO A 112 -10.91 11.59 -8.22
C PRO A 112 -10.97 12.48 -9.47
N ALA A 113 -12.06 12.37 -10.23
CA ALA A 113 -12.33 13.29 -11.32
C ALA A 113 -12.57 14.67 -10.71
N VAL A 114 -11.80 15.66 -11.13
CA VAL A 114 -12.05 17.06 -10.75
C VAL A 114 -13.08 17.59 -11.74
N GLU A 115 -14.31 17.74 -11.28
CA GLU A 115 -15.34 18.43 -12.04
C GLU A 115 -15.08 19.93 -11.99
N LEU A 116 -15.08 20.58 -13.15
CA LEU A 116 -14.95 22.03 -13.24
C LEU A 116 -16.31 22.64 -12.92
N VAL A 117 -16.46 23.09 -11.68
CA VAL A 117 -17.66 23.76 -11.19
C VAL A 117 -17.45 25.28 -11.21
N GLU A 118 -18.50 26.03 -11.54
CA GLU A 118 -18.47 27.49 -11.44
C GLU A 118 -18.22 27.93 -10.00
N VAL A 119 -17.41 28.98 -9.83
CA VAL A 119 -17.03 29.48 -8.51
C VAL A 119 -18.22 30.18 -7.88
N THR A 120 -18.78 29.57 -6.83
CA THR A 120 -19.86 30.16 -6.04
C THR A 120 -19.38 31.37 -5.25
N ASP A 121 -20.28 32.28 -4.89
CA ASP A 121 -19.91 33.49 -4.15
C ASP A 121 -19.38 33.19 -2.74
N GLU A 122 -19.83 32.08 -2.14
CA GLU A 122 -19.28 31.55 -0.89
C GLU A 122 -17.79 31.19 -1.04
N MET A 123 -17.39 30.53 -2.14
CA MET A 123 -15.98 30.20 -2.41
C MET A 123 -15.12 31.46 -2.62
N LYS A 124 -15.69 32.54 -3.18
CA LYS A 124 -14.99 33.82 -3.35
C LYS A 124 -14.83 34.57 -2.02
N SER A 125 -15.85 34.53 -1.17
CA SER A 125 -15.81 35.17 0.15
C SER A 125 -14.94 34.40 1.16
N PHE A 126 -14.65 33.13 0.91
CA PHE A 126 -13.86 32.28 1.80
C PHE A 126 -12.36 32.64 1.78
N ASN A 127 -11.88 33.23 2.88
CA ASN A 127 -10.45 33.50 3.08
C ASN A 127 -9.70 32.26 3.61
N ALA A 128 -9.28 31.39 2.67
CA ALA A 128 -8.61 30.12 2.98
C ALA A 128 -7.35 30.29 3.85
N TYR A 129 -6.54 31.33 3.59
CA TYR A 129 -5.30 31.58 4.33
C TYR A 129 -5.57 31.90 5.81
N ALA A 130 -6.53 32.80 6.06
CA ALA A 130 -6.90 33.18 7.42
C ALA A 130 -7.45 31.97 8.18
N LYS A 131 -8.33 31.17 7.55
CA LYS A 131 -8.92 29.96 8.16
C LYS A 131 -7.84 28.97 8.60
N LEU A 132 -6.86 28.65 7.74
CA LEU A 132 -5.76 27.74 8.08
C LEU A 132 -4.96 28.23 9.29
N ARG A 133 -4.76 29.55 9.43
CA ARG A 133 -4.03 30.14 10.56
C ARG A 133 -4.82 30.04 11.86
N VAL A 134 -6.13 30.34 11.80
CA VAL A 134 -7.04 30.20 12.94
C VAL A 134 -7.11 28.76 13.41
N GLU A 135 -7.17 27.77 12.50
CA GLU A 135 -7.18 26.35 12.88
C GLU A 135 -5.87 25.90 13.55
N ARG A 136 -4.72 26.38 13.06
CA ARG A 136 -3.42 26.14 13.72
C ARG A 136 -3.38 26.74 15.14
N MET A 137 -3.90 27.95 15.30
CA MET A 137 -4.02 28.61 16.60
C MET A 137 -4.96 27.83 17.53
N ASN A 138 -6.14 27.44 17.05
CA ASN A 138 -7.10 26.65 17.82
C ASN A 138 -6.44 25.37 18.33
N LYS A 139 -5.79 24.58 17.45
CA LYS A 139 -5.04 23.38 17.85
C LYS A 139 -3.97 23.66 18.90
N ARG A 140 -3.19 24.74 18.75
CA ARG A 140 -2.14 25.13 19.70
C ARG A 140 -2.71 25.51 21.08
N HIS A 141 -3.82 26.22 21.10
CA HIS A 141 -4.39 26.79 22.32
C HIS A 141 -5.51 25.96 22.95
N MET A 142 -5.87 24.79 22.41
CA MET A 142 -6.88 23.90 23.00
C MET A 142 -6.62 23.63 24.48
N GLY A 143 -5.41 23.20 24.84
CA GLY A 143 -5.07 22.89 26.23
C GLY A 143 -5.14 24.11 27.15
N ALA A 144 -4.62 25.26 26.71
CA ALA A 144 -4.65 26.49 27.49
C ALA A 144 -6.08 27.02 27.69
N ARG A 145 -6.94 26.89 26.66
CA ARG A 145 -8.35 27.28 26.74
C ARG A 145 -9.16 26.35 27.65
N MET A 146 -8.95 25.03 27.56
CA MET A 146 -9.58 24.07 28.47
C MET A 146 -9.13 24.29 29.92
N LYS A 147 -7.84 24.55 30.14
CA LYS A 147 -7.32 24.89 31.47
C LYS A 147 -7.96 26.17 32.02
N LYS A 148 -8.00 27.23 31.23
CA LYS A 148 -8.59 28.51 31.65
C LYS A 148 -10.10 28.41 31.89
N ALA A 149 -10.81 27.61 31.10
CA ALA A 149 -12.24 27.34 31.31
C ALA A 149 -12.46 26.58 32.64
N ALA A 150 -11.67 25.55 32.90
CA ALA A 150 -11.75 24.78 34.15
C ALA A 150 -11.28 25.56 35.40
N GLU A 151 -10.43 26.59 35.23
CA GLU A 151 -10.07 27.52 36.32
C GLU A 151 -11.18 28.53 36.58
N ALA A 152 -11.81 29.08 35.53
CA ALA A 152 -12.97 29.96 35.68
C ALA A 152 -14.17 29.25 36.33
N GLU A 153 -14.46 28.00 35.93
CA GLU A 153 -15.52 27.19 36.55
C GLU A 153 -15.28 26.90 38.04
N LYS A 154 -14.02 26.92 38.51
CA LYS A 154 -13.67 26.76 39.93
C LYS A 154 -13.64 28.07 40.72
N GLU A 155 -13.55 29.20 40.04
CA GLU A 155 -13.63 30.54 40.66
C GLU A 155 -15.09 31.00 40.79
N ASP A 156 -15.97 30.53 39.90
CA ASP A 156 -17.41 30.77 39.93
C ASP A 156 -18.19 29.83 40.88
N GLU A 157 -17.52 28.80 41.44
CA GLU A 157 -18.05 27.80 42.40
C GLU A 157 -17.54 28.06 43.83
#